data_AF-A0A813JTI8-F1
#
_entry.id   AF-A0A813JTI8-F1
#
_cell.length_a   1.000
_cell.length_b   1.000
_cell.length_c   1.000
_cell.angle_alpha   90.00
_cell.angle_beta   90.00
_cell.angle_gamma   90.00
#
_symmetry.space_group_name_H-M   'P 1'
#
loop_
_entity.id
_entity.type
_entity.pdbx_description
1 polymer ?
#
loop_
_entity_poly.entity_id
_entity_poly.type
_entity_poly.pdbx_seq_one_letter_code
_entity_poly.pdbx_strand_id
1 'polypeptide(L)'
;MRKTMEELAEIIRNPTTKLQEWDQCISHNQMCRRLHGQKLTQGILHVLIAGSPCTDYSKWGKVLQSAGPTTAFFLILMKSVLQSLPDVFVHENVTTFPMDHIVSFLGELYDITFSQIDPADDCGFPIHRKRVYLVAHRRAVVMRRYKDIGFPEYVRQVQIKSTHKLQVFLSAMTAGITTVTGSKMKRLLRYRELFSNHNVFDLNQSPDARPRKNAADGSLQTLTTNVTSLWSEDAERYFFGLGTDGLPARLEPKWLSRQGSAILPTAEWQAIRCMPQPSAVPSLTFCSS
;
A
#
# COMPACT_ATOMS: atom_id res chain seq x y z
N MET A 1 13.74 -7.38 -27.97
CA MET A 1 14.63 -6.22 -27.76
C MET A 1 14.17 -5.53 -26.48
N ARG A 2 15.05 -5.33 -25.49
CA ARG A 2 14.68 -4.67 -24.22
C ARG A 2 14.61 -3.18 -24.48
N LYS A 3 13.49 -2.54 -24.11
CA LYS A 3 13.39 -1.09 -24.22
C LYS A 3 14.16 -0.40 -23.10
N THR A 4 14.84 0.70 -23.38
CA THR A 4 15.47 1.53 -22.34
C THR A 4 14.42 2.31 -21.56
N MET A 5 14.78 2.86 -20.39
CA MET A 5 13.85 3.70 -19.63
C MET A 5 13.47 4.96 -20.41
N GLU A 6 14.37 5.47 -21.24
CA GLU A 6 14.14 6.59 -22.14
C GLU A 6 13.10 6.26 -23.21
N GLU A 7 13.18 5.09 -23.84
CA GLU A 7 12.18 4.64 -24.82
C GLU A 7 10.80 4.43 -24.17
N LEU A 8 10.78 3.93 -22.93
CA LEU A 8 9.53 3.82 -22.16
C LEU A 8 8.98 5.20 -21.78
N ALA A 9 9.86 6.17 -21.48
CA ALA A 9 9.49 7.54 -21.22
C ALA A 9 8.85 8.21 -22.42
N GLU A 10 9.38 7.97 -23.61
CA GLU A 10 8.82 8.48 -24.85
C GLU A 10 7.39 7.97 -25.07
N ILE A 11 7.14 6.67 -24.85
CA ILE A 11 5.80 6.07 -24.94
C ILE A 11 4.85 6.71 -23.94
N ILE A 12 5.29 6.90 -22.69
CA ILE A 12 4.47 7.52 -21.65
C ILE A 12 4.18 8.99 -21.99
N ARG A 13 5.17 9.75 -22.44
CA ARG A 13 5.01 11.18 -22.74
C ARG A 13 4.28 11.42 -24.06
N ASN A 14 4.16 10.42 -24.92
CA ASN A 14 3.45 10.53 -26.19
C ASN A 14 1.97 10.94 -25.94
N PRO A 15 1.53 12.12 -26.42
CA PRO A 15 0.18 12.63 -26.17
C PRO A 15 -0.90 11.83 -26.90
N THR A 16 -0.54 11.09 -27.96
CA THR A 16 -1.47 10.25 -28.74
C THR A 16 -1.83 8.95 -28.03
N THR A 17 -0.92 8.42 -27.20
CA THR A 17 -1.21 7.28 -26.35
C THR A 17 -2.07 7.76 -25.19
N LYS A 18 -3.32 7.30 -25.09
CA LYS A 18 -4.19 7.62 -23.96
C LYS A 18 -4.61 6.35 -23.23
N LEU A 19 -4.62 6.38 -21.90
CA LEU A 19 -5.29 5.34 -21.14
C LEU A 19 -6.80 5.44 -21.35
N GLN A 20 -7.47 4.29 -21.24
CA GLN A 20 -8.92 4.23 -21.34
C GLN A 20 -9.57 5.14 -20.27
N GLU A 21 -10.53 5.95 -20.71
CA GLU A 21 -11.20 6.92 -19.83
C GLU A 21 -12.25 6.27 -18.91
N TRP A 22 -12.65 5.03 -19.18
CA TRP A 22 -13.73 4.34 -18.48
C TRP A 22 -13.25 3.01 -17.92
N ASP A 23 -13.58 2.73 -16.66
CA ASP A 23 -13.25 1.48 -15.98
C ASP A 23 -14.39 0.99 -15.08
N GLN A 24 -14.38 -0.30 -14.79
CA GLN A 24 -15.28 -0.88 -13.79
C GLN A 24 -14.94 -0.32 -12.40
N CYS A 25 -15.88 0.43 -11.83
CA CYS A 25 -15.77 0.95 -10.47
C CYS A 25 -16.25 -0.10 -9.47
N ILE A 26 -15.42 -0.47 -8.49
CA ILE A 26 -15.82 -1.42 -7.42
C ILE A 26 -17.00 -0.88 -6.60
N SER A 27 -17.01 0.42 -6.31
CA SER A 27 -18.06 1.04 -5.49
C SER A 27 -19.43 1.06 -6.17
N HIS A 28 -19.46 1.26 -7.49
CA HIS A 28 -20.71 1.36 -8.23
C HIS A 28 -21.06 0.10 -9.03
N ASN A 29 -20.12 -0.85 -9.09
CA ASN A 29 -20.19 -2.05 -9.92
C ASN A 29 -20.62 -1.79 -11.39
N GLN A 30 -20.17 -0.67 -11.96
CA GLN A 30 -20.49 -0.23 -13.33
C GLN A 30 -19.28 0.45 -13.97
N MET A 31 -19.34 0.69 -15.28
CA MET A 31 -18.34 1.50 -15.98
C MET A 31 -18.47 2.96 -15.55
N CYS A 32 -17.46 3.47 -14.85
CA CYS A 32 -17.36 4.86 -14.44
C CYS A 32 -16.24 5.56 -15.21
N ARG A 33 -16.41 6.86 -15.44
CA ARG A 33 -15.34 7.67 -16.03
C ARG A 33 -14.26 7.92 -14.99
N ARG A 34 -13.01 7.65 -15.33
CA ARG A 34 -11.84 8.12 -14.59
C ARG A 34 -11.85 9.65 -14.61
N LEU A 35 -11.50 10.26 -13.49
CA LEU A 35 -11.43 11.72 -13.36
C LEU A 35 -10.14 12.22 -14.02
N HIS A 36 -10.11 12.17 -15.34
CA HIS A 36 -9.05 12.77 -16.14
C HIS A 36 -9.43 14.21 -16.46
N GLY A 37 -8.63 15.16 -15.99
CA GLY A 37 -8.69 16.55 -16.46
C GLY A 37 -10.01 17.29 -16.22
N GLN A 38 -10.93 16.76 -15.40
CA GLN A 38 -12.02 17.59 -14.90
C GLN A 38 -11.39 18.70 -14.06
N LYS A 39 -11.70 19.96 -14.42
CA LYS A 39 -11.46 21.10 -13.54
C LYS A 39 -12.30 20.83 -12.29
N LEU A 40 -11.68 20.20 -11.29
CA LEU A 40 -12.27 20.13 -9.97
C LEU A 40 -12.54 21.56 -9.56
N THR A 41 -13.74 21.78 -9.00
CA THR A 41 -14.16 23.10 -8.56
C THR A 41 -13.13 23.67 -7.61
N GLN A 42 -12.98 25.00 -7.63
CA GLN A 42 -12.07 25.70 -6.74
C GLN A 42 -12.36 25.28 -5.29
N GLY A 43 -11.34 24.77 -4.60
CA GLY A 43 -11.48 24.26 -3.23
C GLY A 43 -11.48 22.73 -3.10
N ILE A 44 -11.55 21.97 -4.20
CA ILE A 44 -11.41 20.51 -4.17
C ILE A 44 -9.94 20.12 -4.45
N LEU A 45 -9.36 19.33 -3.56
CA LEU A 45 -8.01 18.78 -3.70
C LEU A 45 -8.05 17.40 -4.39
N HIS A 46 -7.35 17.24 -5.50
CA HIS A 46 -7.16 15.94 -6.14
C HIS A 46 -5.96 15.21 -5.53
N VAL A 47 -6.24 14.15 -4.78
CA VAL A 47 -5.20 13.27 -4.25
C VAL A 47 -5.27 11.90 -4.92
N LEU A 48 -4.16 11.48 -5.51
CA LEU A 48 -3.98 10.11 -6.00
C LEU A 48 -3.01 9.37 -5.06
N ILE A 49 -3.46 8.25 -4.50
CA ILE A 49 -2.62 7.37 -3.68
C ILE A 49 -2.54 6.01 -4.37
N ALA A 50 -1.33 5.53 -4.62
CA ALA A 50 -1.12 4.26 -5.33
C ALA A 50 0.15 3.54 -4.89
N GLY A 51 0.21 2.25 -5.14
CA GLY A 51 1.43 1.46 -5.09
C GLY A 51 1.54 0.65 -6.38
N SER A 52 2.68 0.75 -7.08
CA SER A 52 2.93 -0.10 -8.25
C SER A 52 3.53 -1.43 -7.81
N PRO A 53 3.17 -2.56 -8.45
CA PRO A 53 3.76 -3.85 -8.13
C PRO A 53 5.29 -3.80 -8.17
N CYS A 54 5.91 -4.44 -7.18
CA CYS A 54 7.34 -4.29 -6.87
C CYS A 54 8.12 -5.61 -6.95
N THR A 55 7.52 -6.66 -7.52
CA THR A 55 8.12 -8.00 -7.55
C THR A 55 9.43 -8.03 -8.34
N ASP A 56 9.58 -7.18 -9.35
CA ASP A 56 10.82 -7.10 -10.12
C ASP A 56 11.92 -6.26 -9.44
N TYR A 57 11.56 -5.45 -8.44
CA TYR A 57 12.49 -4.60 -7.68
C TYR A 57 12.75 -5.11 -6.25
N SER A 58 11.99 -6.11 -5.80
CA SER A 58 12.13 -6.72 -4.49
C SER A 58 13.22 -7.77 -4.49
N LYS A 59 14.09 -7.75 -3.45
CA LYS A 59 15.06 -8.82 -3.17
C LYS A 59 14.40 -10.22 -3.10
N TRP A 60 13.11 -10.26 -2.77
CA TRP A 60 12.33 -11.49 -2.62
C TRP A 60 11.67 -11.96 -3.92
N GLY A 61 11.69 -11.14 -4.97
CA GLY A 61 11.09 -11.44 -6.27
C GLY A 61 12.13 -11.82 -7.33
N LYS A 62 11.85 -11.49 -8.59
CA LYS A 62 12.69 -11.94 -9.73
C LYS A 62 13.93 -11.08 -9.95
N VAL A 63 13.99 -9.89 -9.33
CA VAL A 63 15.11 -8.93 -9.43
C VAL A 63 15.40 -8.55 -10.91
N LEU A 64 14.38 -8.57 -11.75
CA LEU A 64 14.49 -8.23 -13.18
C LEU A 64 14.51 -6.72 -13.41
N GLN A 65 14.19 -5.92 -12.39
CA GLN A 65 14.12 -4.46 -12.45
C GLN A 65 13.23 -4.01 -13.63
N SER A 66 13.68 -3.02 -14.41
CA SER A 66 12.97 -2.49 -15.58
C SER A 66 12.71 -3.53 -16.69
N ALA A 67 13.43 -4.66 -16.71
CA ALA A 67 13.21 -5.73 -17.67
C ALA A 67 12.07 -6.69 -17.26
N GLY A 68 11.55 -6.54 -16.05
CA GLY A 68 10.51 -7.42 -15.53
C GLY A 68 9.10 -7.05 -16.00
N PRO A 69 8.18 -8.02 -16.02
CA PRO A 69 6.81 -7.84 -16.52
C PRO A 69 6.01 -6.82 -15.68
N THR A 70 6.37 -6.59 -14.42
CA THR A 70 5.65 -5.65 -13.56
C THR A 70 5.98 -4.19 -13.83
N THR A 71 7.05 -3.93 -14.57
CA THR A 71 7.39 -2.57 -15.04
C THR A 71 6.24 -1.96 -15.84
N ALA A 72 5.52 -2.75 -16.63
CA ALA A 72 4.37 -2.25 -17.40
C ALA A 72 3.31 -1.57 -16.50
N PHE A 73 3.03 -2.11 -15.31
CA PHE A 73 2.08 -1.50 -14.37
C PHE A 73 2.58 -0.18 -13.81
N PHE A 74 3.88 -0.07 -13.54
CA PHE A 74 4.50 1.18 -13.13
C PHE A 74 4.38 2.25 -14.24
N LEU A 75 4.64 1.88 -15.49
CA LEU A 75 4.50 2.80 -16.63
C LEU A 75 3.05 3.26 -16.82
N ILE A 76 2.08 2.36 -16.69
CA ILE A 76 0.65 2.68 -16.73
C ILE A 76 0.29 3.67 -15.62
N LEU A 77 0.81 3.47 -14.40
CA LEU A 77 0.60 4.41 -13.30
C LEU A 77 1.18 5.79 -13.62
N MET A 78 2.43 5.87 -14.11
CA MET A 78 3.06 7.15 -14.49
C MET A 78 2.27 7.87 -15.59
N LYS A 79 1.80 7.12 -16.61
CA LYS A 79 0.91 7.67 -17.63
C LYS A 79 -0.39 8.20 -17.04
N SER A 80 -0.99 7.46 -16.11
CA SER A 80 -2.22 7.88 -15.43
C SER A 80 -2.02 9.20 -14.67
N VAL A 81 -0.90 9.33 -13.93
CA VAL A 81 -0.53 10.56 -13.22
C VAL A 81 -0.36 11.72 -14.19
N LEU A 82 0.37 11.53 -15.29
CA LEU A 82 0.61 12.57 -16.29
C LEU A 82 -0.67 13.01 -17.02
N GLN A 83 -1.65 12.13 -17.17
CA GLN A 83 -2.93 12.46 -17.81
C GLN A 83 -3.95 13.07 -16.86
N SER A 84 -3.97 12.62 -15.59
CA SER A 84 -4.91 13.13 -14.57
C SER A 84 -4.40 14.37 -13.83
N LEU A 85 -3.08 14.56 -13.80
CA LEU A 85 -2.37 15.64 -13.12
C LEU A 85 -2.92 15.90 -11.71
N PRO A 86 -2.94 14.91 -10.80
CA PRO A 86 -3.43 15.13 -9.44
C PRO A 86 -2.64 16.24 -8.74
N ASP A 87 -3.27 16.96 -7.83
CA ASP A 87 -2.63 18.04 -7.07
C ASP A 87 -1.60 17.46 -6.09
N VAL A 88 -1.90 16.28 -5.53
CA VAL A 88 -1.01 15.48 -4.72
C VAL A 88 -0.98 14.05 -5.23
N PHE A 89 0.21 13.51 -5.44
CA PHE A 89 0.43 12.10 -5.74
C PHE A 89 1.25 11.47 -4.61
N VAL A 90 0.71 10.43 -4.00
CA VAL A 90 1.40 9.60 -3.00
C VAL A 90 1.66 8.23 -3.59
N HIS A 91 2.92 7.82 -3.60
CA HIS A 91 3.34 6.50 -4.06
C HIS A 91 4.00 5.71 -2.94
N GLU A 92 3.47 4.53 -2.64
CA GLU A 92 4.08 3.57 -1.71
C GLU A 92 4.83 2.49 -2.48
N ASN A 93 6.02 2.15 -2.01
CA ASN A 93 6.78 1.02 -2.55
C ASN A 93 7.79 0.41 -1.56
N VAL A 94 8.46 -0.66 -1.98
CA VAL A 94 9.59 -1.25 -1.25
C VAL A 94 10.79 -0.31 -1.26
N THR A 95 11.61 -0.37 -0.21
CA THR A 95 12.77 0.54 -0.02
C THR A 95 13.85 0.43 -1.10
N THR A 96 13.86 -0.66 -1.88
CA THR A 96 14.79 -0.87 -3.00
C THR A 96 14.23 -0.39 -4.34
N PHE A 97 13.03 0.19 -4.36
CA PHE A 97 12.44 0.73 -5.57
C PHE A 97 13.22 1.97 -6.07
N PRO A 98 13.57 2.06 -7.37
CA PRO A 98 14.35 3.16 -7.91
C PRO A 98 13.49 4.42 -8.08
N MET A 99 13.47 5.25 -7.03
CA MET A 99 12.66 6.47 -7.00
C MET A 99 13.03 7.50 -8.05
N ASP A 100 14.28 7.49 -8.53
CA ASP A 100 14.75 8.36 -9.62
C ASP A 100 13.94 8.19 -10.90
N HIS A 101 13.33 7.01 -11.13
CA HIS A 101 12.42 6.81 -12.25
C HIS A 101 11.18 7.71 -12.14
N ILE A 102 10.63 7.92 -10.94
CA ILE A 102 9.47 8.79 -10.78
C ILE A 102 9.88 10.26 -10.95
N VAL A 103 11.05 10.62 -10.43
CA VAL A 103 11.62 11.97 -10.59
C VAL A 103 11.82 12.29 -12.07
N SER A 104 12.33 11.34 -12.86
CA SER A 104 12.55 11.57 -14.29
C SER A 104 11.24 11.77 -15.07
N PHE A 105 10.12 11.20 -14.61
CA PHE A 105 8.80 11.43 -15.24
C PHE A 105 8.11 12.70 -14.76
N LEU A 106 8.17 12.98 -13.45
CA LEU A 106 7.29 13.94 -12.79
C LEU A 106 8.00 15.18 -12.25
N GLY A 107 9.33 15.18 -12.15
CA GLY A 107 10.11 16.21 -11.44
C GLY A 107 10.03 17.61 -12.05
N GLU A 108 9.61 17.74 -13.31
CA GLU A 108 9.32 19.04 -13.93
C GLU A 108 7.98 19.63 -13.44
N LEU A 109 7.00 18.75 -13.17
CA LEU A 109 5.62 19.12 -12.85
C LEU A 109 5.34 19.12 -11.33
N TYR A 110 6.14 18.39 -10.57
CA TYR A 110 5.93 18.14 -9.14
C TYR A 110 7.17 18.49 -8.31
N ASP A 111 6.91 19.01 -7.11
CA ASP A 111 7.88 19.03 -6.02
C ASP A 111 7.77 17.68 -5.28
N ILE A 112 8.85 16.89 -5.34
CA ILE A 112 8.83 15.49 -4.89
C ILE A 112 9.67 15.35 -3.61
N THR A 113 9.11 14.67 -2.62
CA THR A 113 9.79 14.29 -1.38
C THR A 113 9.67 12.80 -1.13
N PHE A 114 10.64 12.24 -0.40
CA PHE A 114 10.69 10.82 -0.07
C PHE A 114 10.81 10.65 1.43
N SER A 115 10.24 9.56 1.94
CA SER A 115 10.37 9.19 3.33
C SER A 115 10.30 7.68 3.46
N GLN A 116 11.17 7.11 4.28
CA GLN A 116 11.04 5.72 4.68
C GLN A 116 10.26 5.65 5.98
N ILE A 117 9.29 4.76 6.04
CA ILE A 117 8.47 4.52 7.22
C ILE A 117 8.53 3.02 7.52
N ASP A 118 8.82 2.68 8.77
CA ASP A 118 8.61 1.37 9.34
C ASP A 118 7.50 1.45 10.40
N PRO A 119 6.37 0.73 10.24
CA PRO A 119 5.29 0.76 11.22
C PRO A 119 5.73 0.44 12.66
N ALA A 120 6.77 -0.37 12.85
CA ALA A 120 7.32 -0.63 14.18
C ALA A 120 7.98 0.62 14.78
N ASP A 121 8.95 1.18 14.07
CA ASP A 121 9.77 2.27 14.58
C ASP A 121 9.02 3.60 14.64
N ASP A 122 8.20 3.88 13.62
CA ASP A 122 7.57 5.19 13.43
C ASP A 122 6.17 5.27 14.05
N CYS A 123 5.45 4.14 14.12
CA CYS A 123 4.03 4.12 14.47
C CYS A 123 3.72 3.29 15.74
N GLY A 124 4.69 2.50 16.25
CA GLY A 124 4.50 1.61 17.40
C GLY A 124 3.67 0.36 17.10
N PHE A 125 3.48 0.00 15.83
CA PHE A 125 2.82 -1.26 15.49
C PHE A 125 3.79 -2.42 15.68
N PRO A 126 3.33 -3.61 16.13
CA PRO A 126 4.21 -4.75 16.34
C PRO A 126 4.58 -5.47 15.03
N ILE A 127 4.88 -4.73 13.96
CA ILE A 127 5.21 -5.27 12.64
C ILE A 127 6.30 -4.43 11.97
N HIS A 128 7.41 -5.08 11.61
CA HIS A 128 8.39 -4.52 10.69
C HIS A 128 7.90 -4.65 9.25
N ARG A 129 7.65 -3.50 8.64
CA ARG A 129 7.29 -3.39 7.22
C ARG A 129 7.80 -2.09 6.66
N LYS A 130 9.13 -1.95 6.62
CA LYS A 130 9.75 -0.78 6.00
C LYS A 130 9.28 -0.56 4.56
N ARG A 131 8.81 0.64 4.29
CA ARG A 131 8.35 1.11 2.97
C ARG A 131 8.88 2.49 2.71
N VAL A 132 8.98 2.82 1.43
CA VAL A 132 9.27 4.18 1.00
C VAL A 132 7.97 4.79 0.48
N TYR A 133 7.70 6.00 0.93
CA TYR A 133 6.60 6.83 0.52
C TYR A 133 7.17 8.03 -0.21
N LEU A 134 6.70 8.23 -1.44
CA LEU A 134 6.95 9.41 -2.23
C LEU A 134 5.71 10.29 -2.13
N VAL A 135 5.90 11.56 -1.80
CA VAL A 135 4.84 12.58 -1.86
C VAL A 135 5.24 13.64 -2.86
N ALA A 136 4.45 13.75 -3.92
CA ALA A 136 4.64 14.67 -5.02
C ALA A 136 3.52 15.72 -5.00
N HIS A 137 3.90 16.99 -4.87
CA HIS A 137 3.00 18.13 -4.88
C HIS A 137 3.08 18.84 -6.23
N ARG A 138 1.95 19.03 -6.92
CA ARG A 138 1.94 19.67 -8.25
C ARG A 138 2.34 21.14 -8.13
N ARG A 139 3.37 21.57 -8.86
CA ARG A 139 3.91 22.94 -8.79
C ARG A 139 2.90 24.02 -9.16
N ALA A 140 2.00 23.69 -10.09
CA ALA A 140 0.95 24.61 -10.54
C ALA A 140 -0.15 24.86 -9.49
N VAL A 141 -0.12 24.17 -8.34
CA VAL A 141 -1.15 24.26 -7.29
C VAL A 141 -0.55 24.94 -6.07
N VAL A 142 -1.09 26.12 -5.74
CA VAL A 142 -0.70 26.82 -4.52
C VAL A 142 -1.40 26.15 -3.34
N MET A 143 -0.73 25.18 -2.74
CA MET A 143 -1.10 24.68 -1.42
C MET A 143 -0.44 25.57 -0.37
N ARG A 144 -1.19 25.98 0.67
CA ARG A 144 -0.57 26.46 1.92
C ARG A 144 0.24 25.29 2.45
N ARG A 145 1.51 25.25 2.08
CA ARG A 145 2.46 24.26 2.58
C ARG A 145 2.49 24.45 4.10
N TYR A 146 2.28 23.37 4.85
CA TYR A 146 2.90 23.26 6.17
C TYR A 146 4.40 23.18 5.89
N LYS A 147 5.02 24.35 5.70
CA LYS A 147 6.32 24.50 5.02
C LYS A 147 7.49 23.97 5.84
N ASP A 148 7.25 23.60 7.09
CA ASP A 148 8.30 23.36 8.07
C ASP A 148 8.25 21.96 8.70
N ILE A 149 7.26 21.14 8.33
CA ILE A 149 7.11 19.78 8.86
C ILE A 149 7.34 18.82 7.70
N GLY A 150 8.55 18.25 7.61
CA GLY A 150 8.82 17.18 6.65
C GLY A 150 7.84 16.02 6.83
N PHE A 151 7.52 15.29 5.76
CA PHE A 151 6.60 14.15 5.82
C PHE A 151 6.90 13.14 6.95
N PRO A 152 8.17 12.80 7.29
CA PRO A 152 8.46 11.96 8.45
C PRO A 152 8.03 12.60 9.77
N GLU A 153 8.23 13.91 9.90
CA GLU A 153 7.85 14.66 11.09
C GLU A 153 6.32 14.80 11.16
N TYR A 154 5.63 14.93 10.03
CA TYR A 154 4.18 14.89 9.97
C TYR A 154 3.66 13.52 10.41
N VAL A 155 4.23 12.43 9.91
CA VAL A 155 3.87 11.07 10.34
C VAL A 155 4.10 10.89 11.85
N ARG A 156 5.23 11.38 12.38
CA ARG A 156 5.54 11.34 13.81
C ARG A 156 4.58 12.19 14.66
N GLN A 157 4.18 13.36 14.17
CA GLN A 157 3.32 14.31 14.89
C GLN A 157 1.84 13.94 14.83
N VAL A 158 1.39 13.33 13.73
CA VAL A 158 -0.03 13.02 13.48
C VAL A 158 -0.44 11.70 14.13
N GLN A 159 0.50 10.86 14.55
CA GLN A 159 0.15 9.53 15.05
C GLN A 159 0.08 9.40 16.57
N ILE A 160 -1.14 9.04 16.97
CA ILE A 160 -1.46 8.07 18.01
C ILE A 160 -0.50 6.88 17.87
N LYS A 161 0.56 6.85 18.67
CA LYS A 161 1.43 5.66 18.74
C LYS A 161 0.59 4.49 19.22
N SER A 162 0.61 3.40 18.46
CA SER A 162 0.08 2.15 19.01
C SER A 162 0.93 1.77 20.22
N THR A 163 0.28 1.56 21.37
CA THR A 163 0.92 0.99 22.56
C THR A 163 0.83 -0.54 22.58
N HIS A 164 0.17 -1.13 21.57
CA HIS A 164 -0.13 -2.55 21.53
C HIS A 164 1.09 -3.34 21.05
N LYS A 165 1.52 -4.30 21.88
CA LYS A 165 2.60 -5.25 21.57
C LYS A 165 2.08 -6.41 20.72
N LEU A 166 2.99 -7.16 20.09
CA LEU A 166 2.67 -8.34 19.28
C LEU A 166 1.79 -9.34 20.04
N GLN A 167 2.05 -9.48 21.33
CA GLN A 167 1.39 -10.39 22.25
C GLN A 167 -0.10 -10.07 22.36
N VAL A 168 -0.50 -8.79 22.35
CA VAL A 168 -1.91 -8.40 22.36
C VAL A 168 -2.60 -8.89 21.09
N PHE A 169 -1.94 -8.75 19.94
CA PHE A 169 -2.47 -9.25 18.68
C PHE A 169 -2.59 -10.78 18.70
N LEU A 170 -1.53 -11.48 19.13
CA LEU A 170 -1.52 -12.95 19.22
C LEU A 170 -2.58 -13.49 20.19
N SER A 171 -2.78 -12.85 21.35
CA SER A 171 -3.81 -13.23 22.32
C SER A 171 -5.23 -12.98 21.81
N ALA A 172 -5.43 -12.01 20.93
CA ALA A 172 -6.72 -11.71 20.31
C ALA A 172 -7.06 -12.64 19.13
N MET A 173 -6.07 -13.34 18.56
CA MET A 173 -6.32 -14.31 17.49
C MET A 173 -6.99 -15.56 18.06
N THR A 174 -8.23 -15.79 17.65
CA THR A 174 -9.03 -16.98 18.00
C THR A 174 -8.87 -18.13 17.00
N ALA A 175 -8.08 -17.93 15.94
CA ALA A 175 -7.96 -18.85 14.82
C ALA A 175 -7.44 -20.23 15.26
N GLY A 176 -8.06 -21.27 14.70
CA GLY A 176 -8.07 -22.65 15.17
C GLY A 176 -6.74 -23.17 15.71
N ILE A 177 -6.67 -23.32 17.02
CA ILE A 177 -5.60 -24.04 17.71
C ILE A 177 -5.66 -25.47 17.20
N THR A 178 -4.65 -25.86 16.42
CA THR A 178 -4.51 -27.23 15.90
C THR A 178 -3.20 -27.81 16.40
N THR A 179 -3.15 -29.13 16.54
CA THR A 179 -1.93 -29.83 16.93
C THR A 179 -0.86 -29.66 15.85
N VAL A 180 0.37 -29.36 16.27
CA VAL A 180 1.51 -29.21 15.36
C VAL A 180 1.81 -30.57 14.73
N THR A 181 1.76 -30.65 13.41
CA THR A 181 2.12 -31.89 12.69
C THR A 181 3.59 -32.25 12.92
N GLY A 182 3.95 -33.53 12.84
CA GLY A 182 5.34 -33.97 13.05
C GLY A 182 6.36 -33.25 12.14
N SER A 183 5.98 -32.94 10.89
CA SER A 183 6.80 -32.14 9.97
C SER A 183 7.02 -30.70 10.44
N LYS A 184 5.98 -30.05 10.98
CA LYS A 184 6.07 -28.70 11.54
C LYS A 184 6.84 -28.69 12.85
N MET A 185 6.70 -29.73 13.68
CA MET A 185 7.45 -29.88 14.92
C MET A 185 8.96 -29.98 14.64
N LYS A 186 9.37 -30.81 13.67
CA LYS A 186 10.78 -30.89 13.24
C LYS A 186 11.32 -29.52 12.81
N ARG A 187 10.51 -28.73 12.10
CA ARG A 187 10.86 -27.38 11.66
C ARG A 187 10.94 -26.39 12.82
N LEU A 188 10.02 -26.46 13.77
CA LEU A 188 10.04 -25.64 14.99
C LEU A 188 11.32 -25.90 15.80
N LEU A 189 11.70 -27.17 16.00
CA LEU A 189 12.94 -27.53 16.68
C LEU A 189 14.16 -26.93 15.98
N ARG A 190 14.18 -26.95 14.64
CA ARG A 190 15.25 -26.32 13.86
C ARG A 190 15.27 -24.79 13.99
N TYR A 191 14.11 -24.14 14.06
CA TYR A 191 14.02 -22.71 14.36
C TYR A 191 14.60 -22.39 15.75
N ARG A 192 14.26 -23.16 16.78
CA ARG A 192 14.77 -22.98 18.15
C ARG A 192 16.29 -23.13 18.21
N GLU A 193 16.85 -24.09 17.49
CA GLU A 193 18.30 -24.31 17.41
C GLU A 193 19.02 -23.12 16.79
N LEU A 194 18.50 -22.58 15.68
CA LEU A 194 19.15 -21.49 14.94
C LEU A 194 18.87 -20.10 15.50
N PHE A 195 17.74 -19.93 16.20
CA PHE A 195 17.19 -18.62 16.57
C PHE A 195 16.66 -18.62 18.00
N SER A 196 17.50 -19.02 18.96
CA SER A 196 17.14 -19.13 20.38
C SER A 196 16.60 -17.84 21.03
N ASN A 197 16.95 -16.67 20.50
CA ASN A 197 16.49 -15.37 21.01
C ASN A 197 15.16 -14.89 20.38
N HIS A 198 14.45 -15.76 19.67
CA HIS A 198 13.20 -15.47 18.99
C HIS A 198 12.09 -16.38 19.51
N ASN A 199 10.87 -15.87 19.50
CA ASN A 199 9.72 -16.55 20.11
C ASN A 199 8.53 -16.67 19.16
N VAL A 200 8.59 -16.08 17.95
CA VAL A 200 7.55 -16.24 16.93
C VAL A 200 8.19 -16.71 15.64
N PHE A 201 7.65 -17.78 15.05
CA PHE A 201 8.21 -18.44 13.86
C PHE A 201 7.14 -18.73 12.81
N ASP A 202 7.42 -18.41 11.55
CA ASP A 202 6.61 -18.88 10.42
C ASP A 202 7.09 -20.26 9.96
N LEU A 203 6.36 -21.28 10.40
CA LEU A 203 6.64 -22.67 10.07
C LEU A 203 6.29 -23.03 8.63
N ASN A 204 5.77 -22.12 7.79
CA ASN A 204 5.68 -22.37 6.35
C ASN A 204 7.00 -22.15 5.62
N GLN A 205 7.95 -21.42 6.22
CA GLN A 205 9.23 -21.15 5.60
C GLN A 205 10.33 -22.03 6.19
N SER A 206 11.30 -22.39 5.34
CA SER A 206 12.47 -23.14 5.78
C SER A 206 13.37 -22.24 6.63
N PRO A 207 13.73 -22.66 7.86
CA PRO A 207 14.61 -21.89 8.73
C PRO A 207 16.02 -21.72 8.14
N ASP A 208 16.47 -22.66 7.31
CA ASP A 208 17.81 -22.66 6.71
C ASP A 208 17.91 -21.83 5.41
N ALA A 209 16.79 -21.41 4.83
CA ALA A 209 16.79 -20.69 3.54
C ALA A 209 16.26 -19.27 3.66
N ARG A 210 15.02 -19.12 4.13
CA ARG A 210 14.31 -17.85 4.21
C ARG A 210 13.52 -17.82 5.50
N PRO A 211 14.18 -17.76 6.67
CA PRO A 211 13.48 -17.78 7.94
C PRO A 211 12.61 -16.54 8.09
N ARG A 212 11.41 -16.73 8.64
CA ARG A 212 10.54 -15.64 9.10
C ARG A 212 10.30 -15.79 10.58
N LYS A 213 10.67 -14.75 11.31
CA LYS A 213 10.64 -14.69 12.77
C LYS A 213 10.38 -13.28 13.25
N ASN A 214 10.03 -13.10 14.53
CA ASN A 214 10.04 -11.77 15.12
C ASN A 214 11.45 -11.15 15.08
N ALA A 215 11.54 -9.83 15.10
CA ALA A 215 12.80 -9.12 15.29
C ALA A 215 13.18 -9.08 16.78
N ALA A 216 14.37 -8.55 17.07
CA ALA A 216 14.94 -8.51 18.41
C ALA A 216 14.13 -7.63 19.39
N ASP A 217 13.40 -6.64 18.85
CA ASP A 217 12.47 -5.78 19.58
C ASP A 217 11.10 -6.44 19.86
N GLY A 218 10.89 -7.68 19.38
CA GLY A 218 9.66 -8.44 19.52
C GLY A 218 8.60 -8.15 18.45
N SER A 219 8.86 -7.26 17.48
CA SER A 219 7.92 -6.98 16.40
C SER A 219 8.01 -8.04 15.29
N LEU A 220 6.93 -8.26 14.54
CA LEU A 220 6.87 -9.35 13.56
C LEU A 220 7.36 -8.91 12.18
N GLN A 221 8.12 -9.76 11.48
CA GLN A 221 8.37 -9.52 10.06
C GLN A 221 7.06 -9.58 9.26
N THR A 222 6.98 -8.82 8.16
CA THR A 222 5.79 -8.79 7.29
C THR A 222 5.33 -10.18 6.89
N LEU A 223 4.14 -10.60 7.37
CA LEU A 223 3.50 -11.84 6.96
C LEU A 223 2.92 -11.71 5.53
N THR A 224 3.00 -12.80 4.76
CA THR A 224 2.33 -12.91 3.45
C THR A 224 0.96 -13.57 3.61
N THR A 225 0.10 -13.44 2.60
CA THR A 225 -1.20 -14.12 2.53
C THR A 225 -1.13 -15.64 2.69
N ASN A 226 0.04 -16.23 2.42
CA ASN A 226 0.28 -17.67 2.54
C ASN A 226 0.81 -18.10 3.92
N VAL A 227 0.85 -17.21 4.91
CA VAL A 227 1.23 -17.58 6.28
C VAL A 227 0.04 -18.25 6.93
N THR A 228 0.08 -19.57 6.97
CA THR A 228 -0.93 -20.45 7.56
C THR A 228 -0.39 -21.20 8.77
N SER A 229 0.86 -20.97 9.16
CA SER A 229 1.53 -21.77 10.19
C SER A 229 2.44 -20.91 11.08
N LEU A 230 1.86 -20.01 11.87
CA LEU A 230 2.63 -19.17 12.78
C LEU A 230 2.69 -19.84 14.17
N TRP A 231 3.89 -20.05 14.70
CA TRP A 231 4.08 -20.51 16.08
C TRP A 231 4.46 -19.34 16.97
N SER A 232 3.93 -19.31 18.19
CA SER A 232 4.38 -18.42 19.26
C SER A 232 4.74 -19.23 20.50
N GLU A 233 5.98 -19.10 20.96
CA GLU A 233 6.46 -19.70 22.21
C GLU A 233 5.73 -19.12 23.41
N ASP A 234 5.56 -17.79 23.47
CA ASP A 234 4.90 -17.11 24.59
C ASP A 234 3.45 -17.56 24.77
N ALA A 235 2.78 -17.87 23.66
CA ALA A 235 1.40 -18.34 23.69
C ALA A 235 1.33 -19.88 23.77
N GLU A 236 2.47 -20.57 23.63
CA GLU A 236 2.60 -22.02 23.40
C GLU A 236 1.60 -22.54 22.35
N ARG A 237 1.36 -21.74 21.32
CA ARG A 237 0.24 -21.95 20.39
C ARG A 237 0.65 -21.81 18.94
N TYR A 238 -0.04 -22.64 18.17
CA TYR A 238 0.03 -22.70 16.73
C TYR A 238 -1.19 -22.02 16.11
N PHE A 239 -0.95 -20.97 15.34
CA PHE A 239 -1.98 -20.22 14.64
C PHE A 239 -2.07 -20.70 13.19
N PHE A 240 -3.23 -21.26 12.84
CA PHE A 240 -3.57 -21.69 11.48
C PHE A 240 -4.66 -20.82 10.87
N GLY A 241 -4.73 -20.75 9.55
CA GLY A 241 -5.87 -20.14 8.86
C GLY A 241 -5.93 -18.62 8.95
N LEU A 242 -4.80 -17.92 9.04
CA LEU A 242 -4.71 -16.44 9.00
C LEU A 242 -5.12 -15.84 7.62
N GLY A 243 -5.71 -16.64 6.74
CA GLY A 243 -6.34 -16.17 5.51
C GLY A 243 -7.61 -15.36 5.81
N THR A 244 -8.21 -14.82 4.75
CA THR A 244 -9.34 -13.87 4.82
C THR A 244 -10.54 -14.34 5.65
N ASP A 245 -10.68 -15.65 5.84
CA ASP A 245 -11.87 -16.27 6.44
C ASP A 245 -11.70 -16.61 7.93
N GLY A 246 -10.46 -16.49 8.47
CA GLY A 246 -10.13 -16.83 9.86
C GLY A 246 -9.68 -15.65 10.72
N LEU A 247 -9.56 -14.44 10.16
CA LEU A 247 -9.46 -13.23 10.95
C LEU A 247 -10.82 -13.00 11.64
N PRO A 248 -10.86 -12.66 12.94
CA PRO A 248 -12.13 -12.41 13.63
C PRO A 248 -12.93 -11.41 12.79
N ALA A 249 -14.13 -11.85 12.37
CA ALA A 249 -15.06 -11.07 11.56
C ALA A 249 -15.13 -9.68 12.16
N ARG A 250 -14.51 -8.69 11.49
CA ARG A 250 -14.31 -7.31 11.96
C ARG A 250 -14.12 -7.23 13.48
N LEU A 251 -12.89 -6.99 13.94
CA LEU A 251 -12.75 -6.22 15.18
C LEU A 251 -13.51 -4.91 14.95
N GLU A 252 -14.77 -4.86 15.37
CA GLU A 252 -15.60 -3.66 15.40
C GLU A 252 -14.72 -2.60 16.05
N PRO A 253 -14.42 -1.48 15.37
CA PRO A 253 -13.46 -0.51 15.84
C PRO A 253 -14.01 0.19 17.08
N LYS A 254 -13.96 -0.46 18.24
CA LYS A 254 -14.23 0.14 19.55
C LYS A 254 -13.22 1.27 19.86
N TRP A 255 -12.16 1.40 19.05
CA TRP A 255 -11.22 2.53 19.11
C TRP A 255 -11.76 3.82 18.47
N LEU A 256 -12.77 3.76 17.58
CA LEU A 256 -13.42 4.98 17.07
C LEU A 256 -14.35 5.65 18.10
N SER A 257 -14.81 4.91 19.11
CA SER A 257 -15.75 5.42 20.12
C SER A 257 -15.10 5.87 21.44
N ARG A 258 -13.78 5.73 21.58
CA ARG A 258 -13.04 6.16 22.78
C ARG A 258 -11.75 6.92 22.43
N GLN A 259 -11.88 8.02 21.70
CA GLN A 259 -10.93 9.13 21.82
C GLN A 259 -11.73 10.42 21.93
N GLY A 260 -11.63 11.07 23.09
CA GLY A 260 -12.23 12.36 23.34
C GLY A 260 -11.76 13.38 22.31
N SER A 261 -12.72 14.05 21.69
CA SER A 261 -12.65 15.42 21.17
C SER A 261 -11.25 16.02 20.99
N ALA A 262 -10.44 15.46 20.11
CA ALA A 262 -9.49 16.28 19.37
C ALA A 262 -10.31 16.87 18.22
N ILE A 263 -10.65 18.16 18.33
CA ILE A 263 -11.27 18.93 17.26
C ILE A 263 -10.24 18.99 16.13
N LEU A 264 -10.25 17.99 15.25
CA LEU A 264 -9.70 18.16 13.91
C LEU A 264 -10.63 19.17 13.22
N PRO A 265 -10.10 20.22 12.56
CA PRO A 265 -10.94 21.09 11.76
C PRO A 265 -11.64 20.20 10.72
N THR A 266 -12.97 20.18 10.78
CA THR A 266 -13.84 19.46 9.86
C THR A 266 -13.71 20.07 8.47
N ALA A 267 -12.61 19.74 7.77
CA ALA A 267 -12.65 19.68 6.33
C ALA A 267 -13.52 18.47 6.01
N GLU A 268 -14.71 18.71 5.43
CA GLU A 268 -15.52 17.64 4.85
C GLU A 268 -14.66 16.87 3.84
N TRP A 269 -14.16 15.72 4.23
CA TRP A 269 -13.52 14.78 3.33
C TRP A 269 -14.61 14.14 2.47
N GLN A 270 -15.06 14.84 1.43
CA GLN A 270 -15.84 14.20 0.38
C GLN A 270 -14.90 13.30 -0.41
N ALA A 271 -14.90 12.00 -0.10
CA ALA A 271 -14.34 10.99 -0.96
C ALA A 271 -14.95 11.19 -2.36
N ILE A 272 -14.06 11.38 -3.33
CA ILE A 272 -14.42 11.69 -4.70
C ILE A 272 -15.35 10.60 -5.25
N ARG A 273 -16.58 10.99 -5.60
CA ARG A 273 -17.57 10.10 -6.21
C ARG A 273 -17.26 9.94 -7.69
N CYS A 274 -17.08 8.71 -8.17
CA CYS A 274 -17.05 8.45 -9.62
C CYS A 274 -18.43 8.76 -10.22
N MET A 275 -18.49 9.32 -11.43
CA MET A 275 -19.77 9.51 -12.13
C MET A 275 -20.16 8.22 -12.87
N PRO A 276 -21.42 7.74 -12.72
CA PRO A 276 -21.98 6.71 -13.58
C PRO A 276 -21.89 7.09 -15.06
N GLN A 277 -21.94 6.10 -15.97
CA GLN A 277 -22.39 6.40 -17.32
C GLN A 277 -23.78 7.04 -17.25
N PRO A 278 -24.06 8.12 -18.00
CA PRO A 278 -25.43 8.51 -18.25
C PRO A 278 -26.11 7.31 -18.92
N SER A 279 -27.18 6.80 -18.31
CA SER A 279 -28.06 5.82 -18.95
C SER A 279 -28.40 6.32 -20.35
N ALA A 280 -28.28 5.44 -21.36
CA ALA A 280 -28.46 5.75 -22.78
C ALA A 280 -29.50 6.85 -23.01
N VAL A 281 -29.06 7.96 -23.60
CA VAL A 281 -29.95 9.01 -24.09
C VAL A 281 -30.96 8.34 -25.04
N PRO A 282 -32.28 8.54 -24.87
CA PRO A 282 -33.24 8.02 -25.82
C PRO A 282 -32.88 8.56 -27.20
N SER A 283 -32.79 7.67 -28.19
CA SER A 283 -32.63 8.04 -29.59
C SER A 283 -33.73 9.04 -29.97
N LEU A 284 -33.36 10.30 -30.18
CA LEU A 284 -34.23 11.28 -30.81
C LEU A 284 -34.45 10.84 -32.25
N THR A 285 -35.56 10.15 -32.49
CA THR A 285 -36.12 9.96 -33.82
C THR A 285 -36.50 11.34 -34.35
N PHE A 286 -35.74 11.84 -35.33
CA PHE A 286 -36.19 12.96 -36.14
C PHE A 286 -37.36 12.49 -37.01
N CYS A 287 -38.55 13.03 -36.75
CA CYS A 287 -39.65 13.00 -37.71
C CYS A 287 -39.27 13.86 -38.91
N SER A 288 -39.17 13.25 -40.08
CA SER A 288 -39.12 13.92 -41.37
C SER A 288 -40.50 14.50 -41.71
N SER A 289 -40.53 15.80 -41.99
CA SER A 289 -41.53 16.42 -42.87
C SER A 289 -41.14 16.24 -44.33
#